data_AF-A0A6S6S9P4-F1
#
_entry.id   AF-A0A6S6S9P4-F1
#
_cell.length_a   1.000
_cell.length_b   1.000
_cell.length_c   1.000
_cell.angle_alpha   90.00
_cell.angle_beta   90.00
_cell.angle_gamma   90.00
#
_symmetry.space_group_name_H-M   'P 1'
#
loop_
_entity.id
_entity.type
_entity.pdbx_description
1 polymer ?
#
loop_
_entity_poly.entity_id
_entity_poly.type
_entity_poly.pdbx_seq_one_letter_code
_entity_poly.pdbx_strand_id
1 'polypeptide(L)'
;MKIGYYFYFNNVISIFSKQHFKGWGRKNTGRFAQWCYKIFSGTLILKEDGFIRSLDLGINNSPPFSLVEDNIGIYYDVTVPSKLENILNTYDFNADKLLLKKAKEAIELIENYHISKYNNAPNVRDSFFKDDEKKRVLIIAQTAGDASLEYGLGNKFTTKQMIDEAMNENLNAS
;
A
#
# COMPACT_ATOMS: atom_id res chain seq x y z
N MET A 1 14.61 -4.44 -18.74
CA MET A 1 14.78 -3.00 -18.48
C MET A 1 14.28 -2.70 -17.08
N LYS A 2 15.10 -2.19 -16.15
CA LYS A 2 14.61 -1.87 -14.78
C LYS A 2 13.43 -0.89 -14.93
N ILE A 3 12.26 -1.26 -14.41
CA ILE A 3 10.97 -0.52 -14.52
C ILE A 3 11.14 0.99 -14.24
N GLY A 4 12.13 1.38 -13.42
CA GLY A 4 12.45 2.77 -13.12
C GLY A 4 12.84 3.64 -14.32
N TYR A 5 13.67 3.16 -15.25
CA TYR A 5 14.17 3.99 -16.38
C TYR A 5 13.07 4.38 -17.35
N TYR A 6 12.07 3.50 -17.51
CA TYR A 6 10.90 3.76 -18.35
C TYR A 6 10.16 5.02 -17.89
N PHE A 7 9.96 5.22 -16.59
CA PHE A 7 9.28 6.41 -16.08
C PHE A 7 10.05 7.69 -16.35
N TYR A 8 11.37 7.70 -16.13
CA TYR A 8 12.18 8.88 -16.43
C TYR A 8 12.10 9.27 -17.90
N PHE A 9 12.35 8.31 -18.80
CA PHE A 9 12.34 8.55 -20.24
C PHE A 9 10.98 9.07 -20.73
N ASN A 10 9.88 8.45 -20.31
CA ASN A 10 8.54 8.92 -20.69
C ASN A 10 8.23 10.30 -20.14
N ASN A 11 8.61 10.60 -18.90
CA ASN A 11 8.37 11.93 -18.34
C ASN A 11 9.16 13.00 -19.10
N VAL A 12 10.40 12.73 -19.52
CA VAL A 12 11.19 13.67 -20.35
C VAL A 12 10.50 13.91 -21.70
N ILE A 13 9.98 12.87 -22.36
CA ILE A 13 9.19 13.05 -23.60
C ILE A 13 7.88 13.81 -23.33
N SER A 14 7.23 13.54 -22.19
CA SER A 14 5.97 14.19 -21.81
C SER A 14 6.11 15.70 -21.64
N ILE A 15 7.29 16.21 -21.23
CA ILE A 15 7.57 17.66 -21.15
C ILE A 15 7.29 18.37 -22.48
N PHE A 16 7.71 17.75 -23.59
CA PHE A 16 7.60 18.32 -24.94
C PHE A 16 6.35 17.85 -25.71
N SER A 17 5.42 17.15 -25.03
CA SER A 17 4.23 16.59 -25.66
C SER A 17 2.98 16.85 -24.82
N LYS A 18 2.23 15.80 -24.46
CA LYS A 18 0.91 15.90 -23.80
C LYS A 18 0.97 16.25 -22.30
N GLN A 19 2.16 16.40 -21.72
CA GLN A 19 2.36 16.72 -20.30
C GLN A 19 1.64 15.75 -19.34
N HIS A 20 1.63 14.47 -19.71
CA HIS A 20 1.14 13.39 -18.85
C HIS A 20 2.33 12.76 -18.11
N PHE A 21 2.45 13.07 -16.83
CA PHE A 21 3.55 12.58 -16.00
C PHE A 21 3.11 11.38 -15.17
N LYS A 22 3.96 10.36 -15.12
CA LYS A 22 3.69 9.12 -14.37
C LYS A 22 4.91 8.67 -13.61
N GLY A 23 4.72 8.13 -12.41
CA GLY A 23 5.83 7.58 -11.63
C GLY A 23 5.33 6.57 -10.60
N TRP A 24 6.26 5.96 -9.87
CA TRP A 24 5.95 4.93 -8.88
C TRP A 24 5.96 5.50 -7.46
N GLY A 25 4.78 5.66 -6.86
CA GLY A 25 4.58 6.16 -5.50
C GLY A 25 5.42 7.40 -5.17
N ARG A 26 6.07 7.38 -4.01
CA ARG A 26 7.06 8.37 -3.56
C ARG A 26 8.51 7.96 -3.82
N LYS A 27 8.73 6.93 -4.63
CA LYS A 27 10.07 6.56 -5.10
C LYS A 27 10.62 7.65 -6.02
N ASN A 28 11.90 7.56 -6.38
CA ASN A 28 12.57 8.59 -7.20
C ASN A 28 11.82 8.90 -8.51
N THR A 29 11.21 7.90 -9.16
CA THR A 29 10.42 8.11 -10.38
C THR A 29 9.13 8.88 -10.14
N GLY A 30 8.44 8.64 -9.02
CA GLY A 30 7.27 9.40 -8.61
C GLY A 30 7.59 10.83 -8.24
N ARG A 31 8.68 11.03 -7.46
CA ARG A 31 9.18 12.37 -7.12
C ARG A 31 9.59 13.17 -8.36
N PHE A 32 10.21 12.53 -9.35
CA PHE A 32 10.54 13.15 -10.62
C PHE A 32 9.29 13.53 -11.43
N ALA A 33 8.31 12.63 -11.53
CA ALA A 33 7.03 12.92 -12.19
C ALA A 33 6.30 14.10 -11.53
N GLN A 34 6.32 14.17 -10.20
CA GLN A 34 5.78 15.29 -9.43
C GLN A 34 6.52 16.60 -9.69
N TRP A 35 7.85 16.55 -9.76
CA TRP A 35 8.65 17.72 -10.12
C TRP A 35 8.29 18.21 -11.53
N CYS A 36 8.23 17.31 -12.51
CA CYS A 36 7.81 17.67 -13.87
C CYS A 36 6.40 18.29 -13.88
N TYR A 37 5.43 17.67 -13.19
CA TYR A 37 4.07 18.20 -13.10
C TYR A 37 4.03 19.61 -12.48
N LYS A 38 4.82 19.88 -11.43
CA LYS A 38 4.90 21.20 -10.80
C LYS A 38 5.49 22.28 -11.70
N ILE A 39 6.46 21.94 -12.57
CA ILE A 39 7.15 22.90 -13.43
C ILE A 39 6.42 23.10 -14.76
N PHE A 40 5.92 22.02 -15.37
CA PHE A 40 5.39 22.03 -16.73
C PHE A 40 3.86 21.96 -16.81
N SER A 41 3.15 21.86 -15.67
CA SER A 41 1.70 21.67 -15.60
C SER A 41 1.23 20.35 -16.26
N GLY A 42 -0.07 20.15 -16.49
CA GLY A 42 -0.60 18.94 -17.14
C GLY A 42 -1.26 17.98 -16.16
N THR A 43 -0.95 16.68 -16.24
CA THR A 43 -1.53 15.67 -15.35
C THR A 43 -0.47 14.80 -14.68
N LEU A 44 -0.73 14.35 -13.46
CA LEU A 44 0.11 13.41 -12.73
C LEU A 44 -0.66 12.13 -12.41
N ILE A 45 -0.01 10.97 -12.56
CA ILE A 45 -0.47 9.69 -12.00
C ILE A 45 0.68 9.02 -11.25
N LEU A 46 0.48 8.76 -9.96
CA LEU A 46 1.33 7.91 -9.16
C LEU A 46 0.78 6.48 -9.15
N LYS A 47 1.66 5.53 -9.46
CA LYS A 47 1.36 4.10 -9.47
C LYS A 47 1.92 3.39 -8.25
N GLU A 48 1.22 2.36 -7.80
CA GLU A 48 1.74 1.38 -6.85
C GLU A 48 1.17 -0.02 -7.12
N ASP A 49 1.75 -1.02 -6.45
CA ASP A 49 1.14 -2.34 -6.37
C ASP A 49 -0.26 -2.26 -5.75
N GLY A 50 -1.21 -3.00 -6.31
CA GLY A 50 -2.54 -3.14 -5.71
C GLY A 50 -2.54 -3.92 -4.39
N PHE A 51 -3.63 -3.80 -3.62
CA PHE A 51 -3.76 -4.47 -2.32
C PHE A 51 -3.79 -6.00 -2.44
N ILE A 52 -4.34 -6.54 -3.53
CA ILE A 52 -4.19 -7.96 -3.92
C ILE A 52 -3.28 -7.99 -5.13
N ARG A 53 -2.02 -8.35 -4.92
CA ARG A 53 -0.98 -8.14 -5.92
C ARG A 53 -0.72 -9.38 -6.77
N SER A 54 -0.38 -10.52 -6.18
CA SER A 54 0.13 -11.66 -6.97
C SER A 54 0.16 -12.97 -6.18
N LEU A 55 0.42 -14.09 -6.86
CA LEU A 55 0.68 -15.37 -6.20
C LEU A 55 1.99 -15.32 -5.40
N ASP A 56 3.07 -14.83 -6.00
CA ASP A 56 4.39 -14.76 -5.37
C ASP A 56 4.84 -13.29 -5.20
N LEU A 57 5.97 -13.07 -4.54
CA LEU A 57 6.52 -11.74 -4.29
C LEU A 57 6.89 -11.02 -5.61
N GLY A 58 6.80 -9.69 -5.58
CA GLY A 58 7.23 -8.87 -6.73
C GLY A 58 8.72 -9.00 -7.04
N ILE A 59 9.55 -9.28 -6.03
CA ILE A 59 10.99 -9.53 -6.21
C ILE A 59 11.27 -10.83 -6.99
N ASN A 60 10.32 -11.77 -6.98
CA ASN A 60 10.37 -13.01 -7.75
C ASN A 60 9.78 -12.84 -9.16
N ASN A 61 9.59 -11.59 -9.63
CA ASN A 61 8.98 -11.22 -10.91
C ASN A 61 7.54 -11.74 -11.12
N SER A 62 6.81 -12.01 -10.04
CA SER A 62 5.39 -12.38 -10.15
C SER A 62 4.58 -11.20 -10.71
N PRO A 63 3.83 -11.38 -11.81
CA PRO A 63 3.07 -10.30 -12.44
C PRO A 63 1.93 -9.82 -11.53
N PRO A 64 1.67 -8.49 -11.46
CA PRO A 64 0.61 -7.97 -10.62
C PRO A 64 -0.78 -8.22 -11.24
N PHE A 65 -1.71 -8.74 -10.46
CA PHE A 65 -3.15 -8.81 -10.75
C PHE A 65 -3.82 -7.44 -10.74
N SER A 66 -3.33 -6.53 -9.91
CA SER A 66 -3.88 -5.20 -9.75
C SER A 66 -2.81 -4.14 -9.48
N LEU A 67 -3.11 -2.90 -9.85
CA LEU A 67 -2.28 -1.72 -9.63
C LEU A 67 -3.16 -0.59 -9.08
N VAL A 68 -2.58 0.21 -8.19
CA VAL A 68 -3.15 1.51 -7.81
C VAL A 68 -2.72 2.55 -8.83
N GLU A 69 -3.66 3.39 -9.26
CA GLU A 69 -3.39 4.63 -9.99
C GLU A 69 -4.08 5.80 -9.27
N ASP A 70 -3.26 6.71 -8.74
CA ASP A 70 -3.72 7.87 -7.98
C ASP A 70 -3.25 9.16 -8.67
N ASN A 71 -4.20 10.03 -9.01
CA ASN A 71 -3.95 11.30 -9.69
C ASN A 71 -4.01 12.51 -8.76
N ILE A 72 -4.07 12.30 -7.44
CA ILE A 72 -4.14 13.33 -6.41
C ILE A 72 -2.91 13.23 -5.49
N GLY A 73 -2.63 12.03 -4.99
CA GLY A 73 -1.53 11.74 -4.09
C GLY A 73 -1.13 10.28 -4.18
N ILE A 74 -0.96 9.61 -3.03
CA ILE A 74 -0.84 8.15 -2.96
C ILE A 74 -1.34 7.68 -1.59
N TYR A 75 -2.00 6.53 -1.52
CA TYR A 75 -2.80 6.09 -0.35
C TYR A 75 -2.05 5.99 0.99
N TYR A 76 -0.73 5.83 0.99
CA TYR A 76 0.06 5.70 2.22
C TYR A 76 0.65 7.02 2.71
N ASP A 77 0.44 8.10 1.98
CA ASP A 77 1.00 9.41 2.29
C ASP A 77 -0.05 10.28 2.99
N VAL A 78 0.20 10.57 4.26
CA VAL A 78 -0.71 11.37 5.09
C VAL A 78 -0.40 12.88 5.05
N THR A 79 0.63 13.29 4.31
CA THR A 79 1.07 14.69 4.24
C THR A 79 0.29 15.51 3.20
N VAL A 80 -0.41 14.83 2.29
CA VAL A 80 -1.27 15.42 1.25
C VAL A 80 -2.49 14.52 1.02
N PRO A 81 -3.61 15.06 0.49
CA PRO A 81 -4.75 14.22 0.13
C PRO A 81 -4.40 13.16 -0.90
N SER A 82 -5.12 12.04 -0.87
CA SER A 82 -5.04 10.97 -1.87
C SER A 82 -6.39 10.74 -2.53
N LYS A 83 -6.40 10.06 -3.69
CA LYS A 83 -7.67 9.68 -4.34
C LYS A 83 -8.47 8.74 -3.46
N LEU A 84 -7.80 7.82 -2.75
CA LEU A 84 -8.47 6.93 -1.79
C LEU A 84 -9.11 7.72 -0.65
N GLU A 85 -8.39 8.67 -0.05
CA GLU A 85 -8.92 9.54 1.01
C GLU A 85 -10.14 10.32 0.53
N ASN A 86 -10.09 10.89 -0.67
CA ASN A 86 -11.23 11.61 -1.22
C ASN A 86 -12.44 10.69 -1.47
N ILE A 87 -12.22 9.47 -1.99
CA ILE A 87 -13.30 8.49 -2.15
C ILE A 87 -13.94 8.19 -0.79
N LEU A 88 -13.14 7.92 0.24
CA LEU A 88 -13.64 7.61 1.58
C LEU A 88 -14.40 8.78 2.22
N ASN A 89 -13.99 10.02 1.97
CA ASN A 89 -14.61 11.21 2.55
C ASN A 89 -15.87 11.69 1.82
N THR A 90 -15.99 11.42 0.52
CA THR A 90 -16.99 12.10 -0.32
C THR A 90 -17.96 11.18 -1.04
N TYR A 91 -17.63 9.89 -1.19
CA TYR A 91 -18.50 8.94 -1.86
C TYR A 91 -19.64 8.49 -0.93
N ASP A 92 -20.88 8.56 -1.40
CA ASP A 92 -22.04 8.08 -0.64
C ASP A 92 -22.19 6.55 -0.78
N PHE A 93 -21.47 5.82 0.08
CA PHE A 93 -21.53 4.36 0.12
C PHE A 93 -22.92 3.82 0.52
N ASN A 94 -23.71 4.58 1.28
CA ASN A 94 -25.01 4.14 1.76
C ASN A 94 -26.04 4.10 0.62
N ALA A 95 -25.90 5.00 -0.35
CA ALA A 95 -26.73 5.00 -1.56
C ALA A 95 -26.39 3.85 -2.52
N ASP A 96 -25.13 3.39 -2.58
CA ASP A 96 -24.71 2.31 -3.48
C ASP A 96 -24.79 0.90 -2.85
N LYS A 97 -26.03 0.39 -2.79
CA LYS A 97 -26.31 -0.95 -2.25
C LYS A 97 -25.62 -2.08 -3.04
N LEU A 98 -25.42 -1.91 -4.35
CA LEU A 98 -24.78 -2.93 -5.18
C LEU A 98 -23.28 -3.02 -4.88
N LEU A 99 -22.63 -1.87 -4.72
CA LEU A 99 -21.23 -1.80 -4.27
C LEU A 99 -21.07 -2.44 -2.90
N LEU A 100 -21.93 -2.11 -1.94
CA LEU A 100 -21.88 -2.70 -0.59
C LEU A 100 -22.08 -4.22 -0.61
N LYS A 101 -22.96 -4.74 -1.46
CA LYS A 101 -23.13 -6.19 -1.64
C LYS A 101 -21.86 -6.83 -2.18
N LYS A 102 -21.27 -6.27 -3.24
CA LYS A 102 -20.01 -6.76 -3.81
C LYS A 102 -18.85 -6.68 -2.83
N ALA A 103 -18.79 -5.64 -2.01
CA ALA A 103 -17.75 -5.48 -0.99
C ALA A 103 -17.84 -6.60 0.05
N LYS A 104 -19.04 -6.94 0.52
CA LYS A 104 -19.26 -8.07 1.44
C LYS A 104 -18.85 -9.40 0.81
N GLU A 105 -19.28 -9.68 -0.41
CA GLU A 105 -18.90 -10.90 -1.14
C GLU A 105 -17.37 -10.99 -1.31
N ALA A 106 -16.70 -9.87 -1.62
CA ALA A 106 -15.25 -9.83 -1.74
C ALA A 106 -14.53 -10.09 -0.41
N ILE A 107 -15.02 -9.52 0.70
CA ILE A 107 -14.48 -9.78 2.04
C ILE A 107 -14.63 -11.26 2.41
N GLU A 108 -15.82 -11.84 2.20
CA GLU A 108 -16.06 -13.27 2.45
C GLU A 108 -15.13 -14.16 1.65
N LEU A 109 -14.88 -13.84 0.38
CA LEU A 109 -13.91 -14.57 -0.44
C LEU A 109 -12.47 -14.42 0.08
N ILE A 110 -12.08 -13.20 0.50
CA ILE A 110 -10.74 -12.96 1.06
C ILE A 110 -10.52 -13.81 2.31
N GLU A 111 -11.51 -13.85 3.21
CA GLU A 111 -11.43 -14.63 4.44
C GLU A 111 -11.44 -16.14 4.18
N ASN A 112 -12.38 -16.63 3.38
CA ASN A 112 -12.55 -18.06 3.10
C ASN A 112 -11.35 -18.68 2.36
N TYR A 113 -10.69 -17.91 1.50
CA TYR A 113 -9.53 -18.38 0.73
C TYR A 113 -8.19 -17.86 1.27
N HIS A 114 -8.18 -17.21 2.44
CA HIS A 114 -6.99 -16.62 3.06
C HIS A 114 -6.17 -15.73 2.12
N ILE A 115 -6.85 -14.92 1.30
CA ILE A 115 -6.21 -14.08 0.30
C ILE A 115 -5.51 -12.90 0.99
N SER A 116 -4.29 -12.61 0.54
CA SER A 116 -3.50 -11.46 1.00
C SER A 116 -2.83 -10.74 -0.18
N LYS A 117 -1.92 -9.79 0.11
CA LYS A 117 -1.18 -9.06 -0.94
C LYS A 117 -0.35 -10.02 -1.80
N TYR A 118 0.30 -10.98 -1.15
CA TYR A 118 1.05 -12.07 -1.76
C TYR A 118 0.48 -13.39 -1.24
N ASN A 119 0.29 -14.37 -2.11
CA ASN A 119 -0.50 -15.57 -1.84
C ASN A 119 0.38 -16.84 -1.93
N ASN A 120 1.62 -16.75 -1.42
CA ASN A 120 2.63 -17.81 -1.43
C ASN A 120 3.01 -18.30 -0.02
N ALA A 121 2.47 -17.67 1.03
CA ALA A 121 2.77 -18.06 2.40
C ALA A 121 2.01 -19.36 2.77
N PRO A 122 2.68 -20.35 3.38
CA PRO A 122 1.99 -21.53 3.90
C PRO A 122 1.15 -21.17 5.12
N ASN A 123 0.08 -21.93 5.36
CA ASN A 123 -0.69 -21.81 6.59
C ASN A 123 0.17 -22.13 7.82
N VAL A 124 -0.05 -21.36 8.88
CA VAL A 124 0.52 -21.64 10.20
C VAL A 124 -0.09 -22.94 10.71
N ARG A 125 0.75 -23.84 11.26
CA ARG A 125 0.28 -25.10 11.84
C ARG A 125 -0.48 -24.84 13.13
N ASP A 126 -1.50 -25.64 13.43
CA ASP A 126 -2.27 -25.53 14.68
C ASP A 126 -1.39 -25.65 15.93
N SER A 127 -0.29 -26.41 15.85
CA SER A 127 0.68 -26.57 16.92
C SER A 127 1.68 -25.42 17.09
N PHE A 128 1.57 -24.35 16.28
CA PHE A 128 2.49 -23.22 16.36
C PHE A 128 2.36 -22.46 17.68
N PHE A 129 1.14 -22.35 18.18
CA PHE A 129 0.85 -21.78 19.48
C PHE A 129 0.65 -22.88 20.51
N LYS A 130 1.05 -22.62 21.76
CA LYS A 130 0.69 -23.49 22.87
C LYS A 130 -0.82 -23.41 23.10
N ASP A 131 -1.40 -24.55 23.43
CA ASP A 131 -2.78 -24.64 23.91
C ASP A 131 -2.83 -24.14 25.36
N ASP A 132 -2.77 -22.81 25.50
CA ASP A 132 -2.92 -22.10 26.76
C ASP A 132 -3.91 -20.93 26.59
N GLU A 133 -4.57 -20.54 27.69
CA GLU A 133 -5.53 -19.44 27.70
C GLU A 133 -4.85 -18.05 27.67
N LYS A 134 -3.56 -17.99 27.36
CA LYS A 134 -2.83 -16.72 27.39
C LYS A 134 -3.20 -15.87 26.17
N LYS A 135 -3.47 -14.59 26.44
CA LYS A 135 -3.60 -13.58 25.38
C LYS A 135 -2.28 -13.50 24.61
N ARG A 136 -2.37 -13.28 23.30
CA ARG A 136 -1.22 -13.13 22.41
C ARG A 136 -1.30 -11.80 21.69
N VAL A 137 -0.17 -11.13 21.55
CA VAL A 137 -0.06 -9.85 20.84
C VAL A 137 0.80 -10.05 19.59
N LEU A 138 0.26 -9.71 18.43
CA LEU A 138 1.01 -9.72 17.16
C LEU A 138 1.54 -8.33 16.86
N ILE A 139 2.86 -8.20 16.79
CA ILE A 139 3.53 -6.97 16.36
C ILE A 139 3.92 -7.14 14.89
N ILE A 140 3.36 -6.30 14.01
CA ILE A 140 3.65 -6.34 12.58
C ILE A 140 4.85 -5.45 12.29
N ALA A 141 5.95 -6.06 11.85
CA ALA A 141 7.15 -5.34 11.43
C ALA A 141 7.07 -4.93 9.96
N GLN A 142 7.80 -3.87 9.60
CA GLN A 142 7.89 -3.34 8.24
C GLN A 142 9.33 -3.26 7.76
N THR A 143 9.53 -3.36 6.44
CA THR A 143 10.85 -3.25 5.82
C THR A 143 11.44 -1.85 6.02
N ALA A 144 12.71 -1.78 6.43
CA ALA A 144 13.41 -0.52 6.55
C ALA A 144 13.46 0.22 5.20
N GLY A 145 13.18 1.53 5.22
CA GLY A 145 13.14 2.36 4.01
C GLY A 145 11.86 2.22 3.19
N ASP A 146 10.82 1.55 3.70
CA ASP A 146 9.50 1.61 3.08
C ASP A 146 8.97 3.06 3.10
N ALA A 147 8.49 3.51 1.94
CA ALA A 147 7.96 4.87 1.79
C ALA A 147 6.75 5.11 2.70
N SER A 148 5.95 4.09 3.04
CA SER A 148 4.82 4.32 3.96
C SER A 148 5.27 4.61 5.39
N LEU A 149 6.50 4.26 5.79
CA LEU A 149 7.02 4.65 7.11
C LEU A 149 7.35 6.13 7.16
N GLU A 150 7.96 6.67 6.10
CA GLU A 150 8.30 8.09 6.00
C GLU A 150 7.04 8.95 5.81
N TYR A 151 6.23 8.60 4.80
CA TYR A 151 5.07 9.40 4.39
C TYR A 151 3.81 9.11 5.21
N GLY A 152 3.77 7.99 5.95
CA GLY A 152 2.75 7.68 6.93
C GLY A 152 3.10 8.10 8.36
N LEU A 153 4.22 8.82 8.55
CA LEU A 153 4.73 9.26 9.86
C LEU A 153 5.06 8.12 10.84
N GLY A 154 5.20 6.89 10.35
CA GLY A 154 5.58 5.71 11.15
C GLY A 154 7.03 5.78 11.66
N ASN A 155 7.89 6.53 10.99
CA ASN A 155 9.28 6.77 11.42
C ASN A 155 9.41 7.64 12.69
N LYS A 156 8.31 8.18 13.22
CA LYS A 156 8.28 8.87 14.52
C LYS A 156 8.53 7.93 15.69
N PHE A 157 8.30 6.63 15.49
CA PHE A 157 8.49 5.60 16.51
C PHE A 157 9.49 4.57 16.02
N THR A 158 10.40 4.16 16.90
CA THR A 158 11.29 3.04 16.64
C THR A 158 10.56 1.72 16.84
N THR A 159 10.99 0.67 16.16
CA THR A 159 10.50 -0.70 16.41
C THR A 159 10.62 -1.08 17.88
N LYS A 160 11.68 -0.64 18.56
CA LYS A 160 11.85 -0.87 19.99
C LYS A 160 10.74 -0.21 20.80
N GLN A 161 10.42 1.07 20.55
CA GLN A 161 9.34 1.76 21.23
C GLN A 161 8.00 1.05 21.02
N MET A 162 7.70 0.60 19.79
CA MET A 162 6.48 -0.16 19.52
C MET A 162 6.42 -1.48 20.32
N ILE A 163 7.55 -2.20 20.44
CA ILE A 163 7.62 -3.44 21.21
C ILE A 163 7.48 -3.16 22.71
N ASP A 164 8.21 -2.17 23.23
CA ASP A 164 8.16 -1.80 24.64
C ASP A 164 6.73 -1.40 25.04
N GLU A 165 6.06 -0.59 24.22
CA GLU A 165 4.68 -0.16 24.48
C GLU A 165 3.70 -1.34 24.42
N ALA A 166 3.82 -2.21 23.40
CA ALA A 166 3.00 -3.40 23.30
C ALA A 166 3.17 -4.33 24.52
N MET A 167 4.38 -4.45 25.07
CA MET A 167 4.62 -5.22 26.30
C MET A 167 4.01 -4.53 27.53
N ASN A 168 4.16 -3.21 27.66
CA ASN A 168 3.63 -2.44 28.79
C ASN A 168 2.10 -2.45 28.83
N GLU A 169 1.45 -2.38 27.67
CA GLU A 169 -0.02 -2.42 27.56
C GLU A 169 -0.58 -3.85 27.78
N ASN A 170 0.26 -4.88 27.67
CA ASN A 170 -0.16 -6.28 27.68
C ASN A 170 0.68 -7.16 28.62
N LEU A 171 0.87 -6.71 29.87
CA LEU A 171 1.72 -7.38 30.88
C LEU A 171 1.42 -8.89 31.10
N ASN A 172 0.19 -9.33 30.82
CA ASN A 172 -0.26 -10.71 31.02
C ASN A 172 -0.33 -11.52 29.70
N ALA A 173 0.09 -10.95 28.57
CA ALA A 173 0.15 -11.66 27.30
C ALA A 173 1.42 -12.52 27.20
N SER A 174 1.32 -13.60 26.41
CA SER A 174 2.44 -14.49 26.05
C SER A 174 3.18 -14.01 24.82
#